data_AF-A0A6L7LEC0-F1
#
_entry.id   AF-A0A6L7LEC0-F1
#
_cell.length_a   1.000
_cell.length_b   1.000
_cell.length_c   1.000
_cell.angle_alpha   90.00
_cell.angle_beta   90.00
_cell.angle_gamma   90.00
#
_symmetry.space_group_name_H-M   'P 1'
#
loop_
_entity.id
_entity.type
_entity.pdbx_description
1 polymer ?
#
loop_
_entity_poly.entity_id
_entity_poly.type
_entity_poly.pdbx_seq_one_letter_code
_entity_poly.pdbx_strand_id
1 'polypeptide(L)' 'MFESRITVKGQTTLPKPVRDSLEVKPGDKVRYVILEEGVLIMPVRPTSRLFGSLKYDGPAVS' A
#
# COMPACT_ATOMS: atom_id res chain seq x y z
N MET A 1 -6.45 3.60 -19.41
CA MET A 1 -6.43 4.65 -18.38
C MET A 1 -7.66 4.48 -17.50
N PHE A 2 -7.53 4.60 -16.18
CA PHE A 2 -8.65 4.46 -15.24
C PHE A 2 -8.87 5.79 -14.53
N GLU A 3 -10.12 6.21 -14.41
CA GLU A 3 -10.51 7.45 -13.72
C GLU A 3 -11.61 7.16 -12.69
N SER A 4 -11.74 8.03 -11.68
CA SER A 4 -12.76 7.91 -10.64
C SER A 4 -13.11 9.29 -10.11
N ARG A 5 -14.39 9.48 -9.76
CA ARG A 5 -14.86 10.72 -9.18
C ARG A 5 -14.49 10.77 -7.70
N ILE A 6 -14.03 11.94 -7.27
CA ILE A 6 -13.89 12.26 -5.86
C ILE A 6 -15.26 12.68 -5.33
N THR A 7 -15.70 12.11 -4.22
CA THR A 7 -16.95 12.49 -3.55
C THR A 7 -16.78 13.83 -2.84
N VAL A 8 -17.90 14.43 -2.41
CA VAL A 8 -17.87 15.68 -1.60
C VAL A 8 -17.00 15.55 -0.35
N LYS A 9 -16.87 14.33 0.20
CA LYS A 9 -16.05 14.05 1.38
C LYS A 9 -14.58 13.75 1.06
N GLY A 10 -14.15 13.93 -0.19
CA GLY A 10 -12.77 13.66 -0.61
C GLY A 10 -12.43 12.18 -0.81
N GLN A 11 -13.41 11.29 -0.79
CA GLN A 11 -13.18 9.86 -1.01
C GLN A 11 -13.20 9.54 -2.50
N THR A 12 -12.39 8.58 -2.94
CA THR A 12 -12.45 8.02 -4.29
C THR A 12 -12.51 6.50 -4.22
N THR A 13 -13.18 5.89 -5.20
CA THR A 13 -13.20 4.44 -5.33
C THR A 13 -12.03 4.01 -6.19
N LEU A 14 -11.25 3.02 -5.76
CA LEU A 14 -10.25 2.40 -6.62
C LEU A 14 -10.93 1.41 -7.59
N PRO A 15 -10.87 1.64 -8.92
CA PRO A 15 -11.37 0.69 -9.91
C PRO A 15 -10.74 -0.69 -9.70
N LYS A 16 -11.48 -1.75 -10.02
CA LYS A 16 -11.05 -3.13 -9.74
C LYS A 16 -9.62 -3.42 -10.23
N PRO A 17 -9.22 -3.08 -11.47
CA PRO A 17 -7.86 -3.33 -11.94
C PRO A 17 -6.77 -2.62 -11.12
N VAL A 18 -7.05 -1.39 -10.63
CA VAL A 18 -6.11 -0.62 -9.80
C VAL A 18 -6.02 -1.22 -8.39
N ARG A 19 -7.14 -1.70 -7.87
CA ARG A 19 -7.18 -2.35 -6.55
C ARG A 19 -6.44 -3.69 -6.56
N ASP A 20 -6.61 -4.46 -7.62
CA ASP A 20 -5.95 -5.74 -7.84
C ASP A 20 -4.44 -5.54 -8.00
N SER A 21 -4.00 -4.50 -8.73
CA SER A 21 -2.56 -4.18 -8.89
C SER A 21 -1.90 -3.70 -7.59
N LEU A 22 -2.65 -3.06 -6.69
CA LEU A 22 -2.18 -2.68 -5.36
C LEU A 22 -2.27 -3.84 -4.35
N GLU A 23 -2.93 -4.95 -4.72
CA GLU A 23 -3.30 -6.07 -3.85
C GLU A 23 -3.88 -5.60 -2.50
N VAL A 24 -4.87 -4.69 -2.55
CA VAL A 24 -5.54 -4.16 -1.35
C VAL A 24 -6.98 -4.65 -1.26
N LYS A 25 -7.45 -4.83 -0.03
CA LYS A 25 -8.83 -5.24 0.31
C LYS A 25 -9.52 -4.13 1.10
N PRO A 26 -10.86 -4.14 1.23
CA PRO A 26 -11.57 -3.23 2.11
C PRO A 26 -10.99 -3.26 3.54
N GLY A 27 -10.66 -2.09 4.08
CA GLY A 27 -10.01 -1.96 5.40
C GLY A 27 -8.48 -1.85 5.36
N ASP A 28 -7.83 -2.21 4.25
CA ASP A 28 -6.40 -2.01 4.08
C ASP A 28 -6.06 -0.52 3.95
N LYS A 29 -4.86 -0.16 4.43
CA LYS A 29 -4.33 1.20 4.34
C LYS A 29 -3.49 1.36 3.07
N VAL A 30 -3.58 2.54 2.47
CA VAL A 30 -2.64 3.01 1.45
C VAL A 30 -1.90 4.25 1.96
N ARG A 31 -0.70 4.48 1.45
CA ARG A 31 0.10 5.67 1.69
C ARG A 31 0.15 6.50 0.42
N TYR A 32 0.03 7.81 0.56
CA TYR A 32 0.23 8.77 -0.51
C TYR A 32 1.64 9.35 -0.43
N VAL A 33 2.31 9.44 -1.58
CA VAL A 33 3.59 10.14 -1.72
C VAL A 33 3.39 11.24 -2.75
N ILE A 34 3.64 12.48 -2.34
CA ILE A 34 3.53 13.65 -3.22
C ILE A 34 4.87 13.85 -3.92
N LEU A 35 4.85 13.93 -5.24
CA LEU A 35 6.00 14.17 -6.12
C LEU A 35 5.73 15.44 -6.94
N GLU A 36 6.72 15.92 -7.71
CA GLU A 36 6.56 17.11 -8.55
C GLU A 36 5.54 16.87 -9.68
N GLU A 37 5.57 15.67 -10.27
CA GLU A 37 4.74 15.25 -11.40
C GLU A 37 3.37 14.69 -11.00
N GLY A 38 3.11 14.48 -9.71
CA GLY A 38 1.83 13.95 -9.24
C GLY A 38 1.88 13.26 -7.88
N VAL A 39 1.03 12.25 -7.70
CA VAL A 39 0.90 11.51 -6.43
C VAL A 39 1.00 10.01 -6.69
N LEU A 40 1.85 9.32 -5.93
CA LEU A 40 1.89 7.86 -5.89
C LEU A 40 1.04 7.32 -4.75
N ILE A 41 0.33 6.22 -5.01
CA ILE A 41 -0.43 5.47 -4.01
C ILE A 41 0.25 4.12 -3.81
N MET A 42 0.62 3.80 -2.57
CA MET A 42 1.32 2.56 -2.22
C MET A 42 0.54 1.78 -1.15
N PRO A 43 0.46 0.44 -1.23
CA PRO A 43 -0.16 -0.34 -0.17
C PRO A 43 0.71 -0.34 1.09
N VAL A 44 0.08 -0.23 2.27
CA VAL A 44 0.78 -0.41 3.53
C VAL A 44 0.83 -1.90 3.85
N ARG A 45 2.03 -2.49 3.85
CA ARG A 45 2.24 -3.89 4.20
C ARG A 45 2.67 -4.02 5.68
N PRO A 46 2.11 -4.98 6.43
CA PRO A 46 2.55 -5.20 7.80
C PRO A 46 3.97 -5.77 7.82
N THR A 47 4.76 -5.40 8.82
CA THR A 47 6.11 -5.93 9.04
C THR A 47 6.11 -7.44 9.28
N SER A 48 4.99 -8.00 9.71
CA SER A 48 4.82 -9.45 9.87
C SER A 48 5.05 -10.23 8.57
N ARG A 49 4.91 -9.62 7.39
CA ARG A 49 5.31 -10.28 6.13
C ARG A 49 6.81 -10.60 6.05
N LEU A 50 7.64 -9.94 6.86
CA LEU A 50 9.09 -10.14 6.86
C LEU A 50 9.55 -11.26 7.80
N PHE A 51 8.64 -11.86 8.60
CA PHE A 51 9.02 -12.95 9.50
C PHE A 51 9.68 -14.10 8.72
N GLY A 52 10.87 -14.52 9.16
CA GLY A 52 11.65 -15.59 8.53
C GLY A 52 12.39 -15.20 7.24
N SER A 53 12.33 -13.93 6.81
CA SER A 53 13.01 -13.46 5.60
C SER A 53 14.49 -13.11 5.79
N LEU A 54 14.93 -12.93 7.04
CA LEU A 54 16.31 -12.59 7.41
C LEU A 54 16.98 -13.79 8.09
N LYS A 55 18.17 -14.15 7.61
CA LYS A 55 19.08 -15.05 8.31
C LYS A 55 19.94 -14.24 9.26
N TYR A 56 20.10 -14.74 10.48
CA TYR A 56 20.98 -14.15 11.48
C TYR A 56 22.04 -15.20 11.85
N ASP A 57 23.28 -14.93 11.44
CA ASP A 57 24.42 -15.83 11.67
C ASP A 57 25.22 -15.46 12.94
N GLY A 58 24.67 -14.58 13.78
CA GLY A 58 25.28 -14.16 15.04
C GLY A 58 24.82 -14.98 16.25
N PRO A 59 25.43 -14.78 17.42
CA PRO A 59 24.99 -15.41 18.66
C PRO A 59 23.61 -14.89 19.07
N ALA A 60 22.75 -15.76 19.60
CA ALA A 60 21.43 -15.37 20.07
C ALA A 60 21.53 -14.18 21.04
N VAL A 61 20.91 -13.05 20.67
CA VAL A 61 20.77 -11.88 21.54
C VAL A 61 19.55 -12.08 22.42
N SER A 62 19.79 -12.23 23.73
CA SER A 62 18.77 -12.31 24.77
C SER A 62 18.40 -10.94 25.32
#